data_AF-A0A352UMV6-F1
#
_entry.id   AF-A0A352UMV6-F1
#
_cell.length_a   1.000
_cell.length_b   1.000
_cell.length_c   1.000
_cell.angle_alpha   90.00
_cell.angle_beta   90.00
_cell.angle_gamma   90.00
#
_symmetry.space_group_name_H-M   'P 1'
#
loop_
_entity.id
_entity.type
_entity.pdbx_description
1 polymer ?
#
loop_
_entity_poly.entity_id
_entity_poly.type
_entity_poly.pdbx_seq_one_letter_code
_entity_poly.pdbx_strand_id
1 'polypeptide(L)' 'MQRDNPQNLYADIARAYLKSKRVYKYLLKKIEDISDDDIIQRCHWWYEENGLRDEYMVFKEKMMTGQ' A
#
# COMPACT_ATOMS: atom_id res chain seq x y z
N MET A 1 -20.48 -10.52 7.03
CA MET A 1 -19.08 -10.15 6.73
C MET A 1 -19.10 -8.73 6.20
N GLN A 2 -18.87 -7.72 7.05
CA GLN A 2 -18.86 -6.32 6.63
C GLN A 2 -17.49 -6.00 6.02
N ARG A 3 -17.42 -5.87 4.68
CA ARG A 3 -16.22 -5.43 3.94
C ARG A 3 -16.45 -4.03 3.35
N ASP A 4 -16.92 -3.09 4.17
CA ASP A 4 -17.24 -1.73 3.73
C ASP A 4 -16.52 -0.68 4.61
N ASN A 5 -15.27 -0.94 4.98
CA ASN A 5 -14.41 0.11 5.54
C ASN A 5 -13.40 0.54 4.46
N PRO A 6 -13.49 1.77 3.90
CA PRO A 6 -12.60 2.22 2.82
C PRO A 6 -11.11 2.22 3.21
N GLN A 7 -10.79 2.31 4.51
CA GLN A 7 -9.43 2.14 5.03
C GLN A 7 -8.83 0.76 4.71
N ASN A 8 -9.66 -0.28 4.65
CA ASN A 8 -9.20 -1.63 4.35
C ASN A 8 -8.74 -1.75 2.88
N LEU A 9 -9.45 -1.08 1.95
CA LEU A 9 -9.06 -1.02 0.55
C LEU A 9 -7.72 -0.31 0.36
N TYR A 10 -7.49 0.83 1.02
CA TYR A 10 -6.22 1.54 0.90
C TYR A 10 -5.05 0.77 1.51
N ALA A 11 -5.27 0.06 2.61
CA ALA A 11 -4.26 -0.83 3.20
C ALA A 11 -3.91 -1.99 2.26
N ASP A 12 -4.90 -2.60 1.61
CA ASP A 12 -4.69 -3.65 0.61
C ASP A 12 -3.93 -3.14 -0.61
N ILE A 13 -4.26 -1.93 -1.11
CA ILE A 13 -3.52 -1.29 -2.20
C ILE A 13 -2.06 -1.03 -1.80
N ALA A 14 -1.83 -0.49 -0.60
CA ALA A 14 -0.49 -0.24 -0.08
C ALA A 14 0.33 -1.54 0.02
N ARG A 15 -0.26 -2.61 0.56
CA ARG A 15 0.38 -3.94 0.62
C ARG A 15 0.67 -4.48 -0.78
N ALA A 16 -0.29 -4.39 -1.70
CA ALA A 16 -0.14 -4.87 -3.07
C ALA A 16 0.97 -4.11 -3.82
N TYR A 17 1.04 -2.79 -3.65
CA TYR A 17 2.08 -1.97 -4.25
C TYR A 17 3.47 -2.34 -3.73
N LEU A 18 3.64 -2.42 -2.40
CA LEU A 18 4.92 -2.83 -1.79
C LEU A 18 5.33 -4.25 -2.25
N LYS A 19 4.39 -5.20 -2.31
CA LYS A 19 4.64 -6.55 -2.86
C LYS A 19 5.07 -6.50 -4.33
N SER A 20 4.45 -5.65 -5.16
CA SER A 20 4.81 -5.49 -6.58
C SER A 20 6.25 -4.99 -6.76
N LYS A 21 6.75 -4.22 -5.79
CA LYS A 21 8.12 -3.71 -5.71
C LYS A 21 9.09 -4.66 -4.99
N ARG A 22 8.64 -5.87 -4.63
CA ARG A 22 9.40 -6.87 -3.85
C ARG A 22 9.83 -6.34 -2.48
N VAL A 23 9.07 -5.39 -1.91
CA VAL A 23 9.25 -4.86 -0.56
C VAL A 23 8.38 -5.66 0.40
N TYR A 24 8.97 -6.66 1.04
CA TYR A 24 8.27 -7.54 1.98
C TYR A 24 8.43 -7.11 3.44
N LYS A 25 9.36 -6.17 3.71
CA LYS A 25 9.65 -5.65 5.04
C LYS A 25 9.95 -4.15 4.96
N TYR A 26 9.48 -3.39 5.95
CA TYR A 26 9.82 -1.98 6.13
C TYR A 26 10.15 -1.75 7.61
N LEU A 27 11.29 -1.12 7.91
CA LEU A 27 11.82 -0.93 9.27
C LEU A 27 11.81 -2.24 10.10
N LEU A 28 12.31 -3.33 9.51
CA LEU A 28 12.40 -4.67 10.11
C LEU A 28 11.07 -5.39 10.39
N LYS A 29 9.92 -4.75 10.18
CA LYS A 29 8.59 -5.38 10.27
C LYS A 29 8.15 -5.92 8.92
N LYS A 30 7.58 -7.13 8.87
CA LYS A 30 6.97 -7.66 7.64
C LYS A 30 5.70 -6.89 7.34
N ILE A 31 5.45 -6.57 6.07
CA ILE A 31 4.27 -5.80 5.65
C ILE A 31 2.91 -6.43 6.04
N GLU A 32 2.89 -7.74 6.27
CA GLU A 32 1.72 -8.51 6.67
C GLU A 32 1.44 -8.40 8.18
N ASP A 33 2.47 -8.10 8.97
CA ASP A 33 2.36 -7.88 10.42
C ASP A 33 2.10 -6.38 10.76
N ILE A 34 1.99 -5.52 9.75
CA ILE A 34 1.74 -4.08 9.91
C ILE A 34 0.24 -3.83 9.85
N SER A 35 -0.28 -3.08 10.82
CA SER A 35 -1.67 -2.61 10.88
C SER A 35 -2.07 -1.82 9.64
N ASP A 36 -3.36 -1.80 9.31
CA ASP A 36 -3.89 -1.13 8.13
C ASP A 36 -3.57 0.38 8.11
N ASP A 37 -3.67 1.07 9.25
CA ASP A 37 -3.30 2.49 9.36
C ASP A 37 -1.79 2.72 9.15
N ASP A 38 -0.95 1.87 9.76
CA ASP A 38 0.51 1.97 9.67
C ASP A 38 1.02 1.67 8.24
N ILE A 39 0.43 0.69 7.54
CA ILE A 39 0.93 0.26 6.24
C ILE A 39 0.70 1.33 5.17
N ILE A 40 -0.41 2.08 5.27
CA ILE A 40 -0.70 3.21 4.39
C ILE A 40 0.38 4.28 4.56
N GLN A 41 0.70 4.66 5.80
CA GLN A 41 1.73 5.66 6.08
C GLN A 41 3.12 5.21 5.67
N ARG A 42 3.48 3.94 5.90
CA ARG A 42 4.79 3.40 5.49
C ARG A 42 4.93 3.29 3.98
N CYS A 43 3.85 2.91 3.29
CA CYS A 43 3.83 2.94 1.83
C CYS A 43 4.01 4.37 1.32
N HIS A 44 3.37 5.36 1.96
CA HIS A 44 3.53 6.78 1.66
C HIS A 44 4.99 7.22 1.71
N TRP A 45 5.66 6.99 2.84
CA TRP A 45 7.07 7.34 2.99
C TRP A 45 7.94 6.60 1.99
N TRP A 46 7.74 5.30 1.81
CA TRP A 46 8.56 4.51 0.91
C TRP A 46 8.52 5.03 -0.53
N TYR A 47 7.33 5.31 -1.10
CA TYR A 47 7.28 5.81 -2.48
C TYR A 47 7.76 7.26 -2.58
N GLU A 48 7.63 8.09 -1.53
CA GLU A 48 8.15 9.46 -1.54
C GLU A 48 9.68 9.47 -1.50
N GLU A 49 10.29 8.65 -0.63
CA GLU A 49 11.74 8.49 -0.53
C GLU A 49 12.36 7.98 -1.84
N ASN A 50 11.60 7.20 -2.62
CA ASN A 50 12.04 6.66 -3.90
C ASN A 50 11.62 7.50 -5.12
N GLY A 51 10.90 8.61 -4.94
CA GLY A 51 10.39 9.43 -6.05
C GLY A 51 9.35 8.73 -6.94
N LEU A 52 8.63 7.73 -6.40
CA LEU A 52 7.66 6.89 -7.12
C LEU A 52 6.20 7.33 -6.89
N ARG A 53 5.98 8.59 -6.50
CA ARG A 53 4.65 9.12 -6.18
C ARG A 53 3.66 8.96 -7.33
N ASP A 54 4.03 9.37 -8.54
CA ASP A 54 3.17 9.27 -9.72
C ASP A 54 2.86 7.81 -10.07
N GLU A 55 3.84 6.93 -9.94
CA GLU A 55 3.65 5.50 -10.21
C GLU A 55 2.68 4.86 -9.20
N TYR A 56 2.79 5.20 -7.92
CA TYR A 56 1.84 4.79 -6.90
C TYR A 56 0.43 5.30 -7.20
N MET A 57 0.27 6.55 -7.65
CA MET A 57 -1.05 7.10 -7.99
C MET A 57 -1.70 6.33 -9.15
N VAL A 58 -0.93 6.01 -10.20
CA VAL A 58 -1.40 5.17 -11.31
C VAL A 58 -1.76 3.76 -10.84
N PHE A 59 -0.93 3.16 -9.98
CA PHE A 59 -1.21 1.83 -9.42
C PHE A 59 -2.49 1.82 -8.59
N LYS A 60 -2.65 2.82 -7.71
CA LYS A 60 -3.83 3.00 -6.87
C LYS A 60 -5.09 3.17 -7.73
N GLU A 61 -5.04 4.00 -8.76
CA GLU A 61 -6.17 4.21 -9.67
C GLU A 61 -6.60 2.90 -10.32
N LYS A 62 -5.67 2.11 -10.87
CA LYS A 62 -5.95 0.79 -11.45
C LYS A 62 -6.62 -0.17 -10.46
N MET A 63 -6.11 -0.22 -9.23
CA MET A 63 -6.67 -1.07 -8.19
C MET A 63 -8.07 -0.63 -7.73
N MET A 64 -8.38 0.67 -7.84
CA MET A 64 -9.71 1.21 -7.50
C MET A 64 -10.71 1.08 -8.65
N THR A 65 -10.26 1.05 -9.90
CA THR A 65 -11.13 0.95 -11.09
C THR A 65 -11.35 -0.48 -11.59
N GLY A 66 -10.61 -1.47 -11.07
CA GLY A 66 -10.89 -2.89 -11.28
C GLY A 66 -10.79 -3.37 -12.75
N GLN A 67 -9.99 -2.69 -13.58
CA GLN A 67 -9.73 -3.08 -14.97
C GLN A 67 -8.67 -4.18 -15.10
#